data_AF-A0A9D6YB61-F1
#
_entry.id   AF-A0A9D6YB61-F1
#
_cell.length_a   1.000
_cell.length_b   1.000
_cell.length_c   1.000
_cell.angle_alpha   90.00
_cell.angle_beta   90.00
_cell.angle_gamma   90.00
#
_symmetry.space_group_name_H-M   'P 1'
#
loop_
_entity.id
_entity.type
_entity.pdbx_description
1 polymer ?
#
loop_
_entity_poly.entity_id
_entity_poly.type
_entity_poly.pdbx_seq_one_letter_code
_entity_poly.pdbx_strand_id
1 'polypeptide(L)'
;MPWLSQSLQGVLREIKSVKQERGTGWRRWFESDGLDLVVWLDGSGKVTGFQLCYDFGQGEQALTWREGTGFAHSNVDAGDETPLKNRTPILVPPEGGVPWSRLEREFDARSESLEPALRQLVHRSLAGRAGDSAPPSTPPR
;
A
#
# COMPACT_ATOMS: atom_id res chain seq x y z
N MET A 1 28.26 12.38 1.70
CA MET A 1 27.07 13.13 2.15
C MET A 1 25.98 12.12 2.48
N PRO A 2 25.81 11.70 3.74
CA PRO A 2 24.75 10.76 4.08
C PRO A 2 23.44 11.55 4.12
N TRP A 3 22.56 11.27 3.17
CA TRP A 3 21.20 11.80 3.18
C TRP A 3 20.51 11.34 4.47
N LEU A 4 19.81 12.28 5.11
CA LEU A 4 19.18 12.13 6.40
C LEU A 4 18.38 10.82 6.49
N SER A 5 18.70 10.01 7.50
CA SER A 5 17.72 9.12 8.13
C SER A 5 16.69 10.02 8.81
N GLN A 6 15.79 10.59 8.02
CA GLN A 6 14.73 11.44 8.52
C GLN A 6 13.77 10.53 9.27
N SER A 7 13.54 10.86 10.54
CA SER A 7 12.48 10.27 11.34
C SER A 7 11.19 10.59 10.58
N LEU A 8 10.66 9.61 9.84
CA LEU A 8 9.44 9.70 9.04
C LEU A 8 8.24 9.90 10.01
N GLN A 9 8.09 11.10 10.54
CA GLN A 9 7.05 11.49 11.49
C GLN A 9 5.95 12.24 10.74
N GLY A 10 4.98 11.49 10.22
CA GLY A 10 3.78 12.05 9.60
C GLY A 10 2.57 11.15 9.81
N VAL A 11 1.43 11.72 10.18
CA VAL A 11 0.15 11.02 10.17
C VAL A 11 -0.37 10.89 8.74
N LEU A 12 -1.08 9.80 8.43
CA LEU A 12 -1.68 9.58 7.11
C LEU A 12 -2.79 10.61 6.85
N ARG A 13 -2.64 11.45 5.83
CA ARG A 13 -3.60 12.51 5.51
C ARG A 13 -4.33 12.21 4.22
N GLU A 14 -5.65 12.27 4.27
CA GLU A 14 -6.47 12.06 3.08
C GLU A 14 -6.29 13.21 2.08
N ILE A 15 -5.91 12.86 0.87
CA ILE A 15 -5.91 13.75 -0.28
C ILE A 15 -7.34 13.77 -0.85
N LYS A 16 -8.10 14.80 -0.52
CA LYS A 16 -9.51 14.92 -0.94
C LYS A 16 -9.70 15.22 -2.43
N SER A 17 -8.66 15.71 -3.10
CA SER A 17 -8.70 16.17 -4.50
C SER A 17 -8.13 15.13 -5.49
N VAL A 18 -8.33 13.84 -5.23
CA VAL A 18 -7.88 12.78 -6.15
C VAL A 18 -8.88 12.65 -7.30
N LYS A 19 -8.37 12.68 -8.53
CA LYS A 19 -9.17 12.39 -9.73
C LYS A 19 -9.77 10.99 -9.62
N GLN A 20 -11.10 10.96 -9.50
CA GLN A 20 -11.88 9.73 -9.53
C GLN A 20 -12.11 9.32 -10.98
N GLU A 21 -11.86 8.06 -11.30
CA GLU A 21 -12.25 7.52 -12.59
C GLU A 21 -13.76 7.25 -12.60
N ARG A 22 -14.44 7.55 -13.72
CA ARG A 22 -15.88 7.28 -13.84
C ARG A 22 -16.11 5.76 -13.94
N GLY A 23 -16.76 5.16 -12.95
CA GLY A 23 -17.01 3.72 -12.88
C GLY A 23 -17.79 3.28 -11.62
N THR A 24 -17.81 1.96 -11.34
CA THR A 24 -18.55 1.30 -10.24
C THR A 24 -17.89 1.41 -8.86
N GLY A 25 -16.93 2.32 -8.68
CA GLY A 25 -16.20 2.48 -7.43
C GLY A 25 -15.37 3.75 -7.43
N TRP A 26 -14.74 4.05 -6.29
CA TRP A 26 -13.85 5.20 -6.14
C TRP A 26 -12.63 4.83 -5.29
N ARG A 27 -11.60 5.67 -5.34
CA ARG A 27 -10.38 5.49 -4.54
C ARG A 27 -10.18 6.63 -3.55
N ARG A 28 -9.68 6.30 -2.38
CA ARG A 28 -9.18 7.27 -1.39
C ARG A 28 -7.68 7.11 -1.28
N TRP A 29 -6.97 8.22 -1.24
CA TRP A 29 -5.51 8.25 -1.07
C TRP A 29 -5.21 8.97 0.22
N PHE A 30 -4.45 8.32 1.08
CA PHE A 30 -3.84 8.91 2.26
C PHE A 30 -2.32 8.90 2.11
N GLU A 31 -1.68 10.04 2.32
CA GLU A 31 -0.23 10.15 2.20
C GLU A 31 0.43 10.48 3.54
N SER A 32 1.66 10.01 3.71
CA SER A 32 2.57 10.35 4.79
C SER A 32 4.00 10.20 4.30
N ASP A 33 4.96 10.76 5.04
CA ASP A 33 6.37 10.74 4.67
C ASP A 33 6.90 9.29 4.55
N GLY A 34 7.09 8.81 3.33
CA GLY A 34 7.54 7.45 3.02
C GLY A 34 6.51 6.34 3.27
N LEU A 35 5.22 6.67 3.46
CA LEU A 35 4.14 5.68 3.52
C LEU A 35 2.83 6.26 2.99
N ASP A 36 2.35 5.68 1.90
CA ASP A 36 1.05 6.00 1.32
C ASP A 36 0.09 4.82 1.45
N LEU A 37 -1.19 5.14 1.64
CA LEU A 37 -2.29 4.19 1.65
C LEU A 37 -3.30 4.58 0.56
N VAL A 38 -3.50 3.71 -0.41
CA VAL A 38 -4.58 3.81 -1.39
C VAL A 38 -5.66 2.79 -1.04
N VAL A 39 -6.91 3.22 -0.97
CA VAL A 39 -8.06 2.37 -0.63
C VAL A 39 -9.04 2.36 -1.79
N TRP A 40 -9.45 1.17 -2.24
CA TRP A 40 -10.48 1.01 -3.26
C TRP A 40 -11.82 0.66 -2.61
N LEU A 41 -12.85 1.38 -3.03
CA LEU A 41 -14.21 1.22 -2.56
C LEU A 41 -15.13 0.88 -3.75
N ASP A 42 -16.10 0.01 -3.53
CA ASP A 42 -17.17 -0.25 -4.50
C ASP A 42 -18.24 0.86 -4.48
N GLY A 43 -19.25 0.73 -5.34
CA GLY A 43 -20.35 1.69 -5.43
C GLY A 43 -21.25 1.78 -4.19
N SER A 44 -21.11 0.86 -3.23
CA SER A 44 -21.78 0.92 -1.92
C SER A 44 -20.92 1.60 -0.84
N GLY A 45 -19.66 1.90 -1.16
CA GLY A 45 -18.68 2.41 -0.19
C GLY A 45 -18.01 1.32 0.64
N LYS A 46 -18.13 0.04 0.25
CA LYS A 46 -17.41 -1.06 0.89
C LYS A 46 -15.97 -1.11 0.37
N VAL A 47 -15.00 -1.29 1.27
CA VAL A 47 -13.60 -1.49 0.88
C VAL A 47 -13.43 -2.84 0.19
N THR A 48 -12.96 -2.83 -1.06
CA THR A 48 -12.68 -4.04 -1.86
C THR A 48 -11.18 -4.35 -1.94
N GLY A 49 -10.34 -3.42 -1.53
CA GLY A 49 -8.90 -3.60 -1.44
C GLY A 49 -8.18 -2.36 -0.92
N PHE A 50 -6.90 -2.51 -0.65
CA PHE A 50 -6.01 -1.38 -0.37
C PHE A 50 -4.59 -1.66 -0.87
N GLN A 51 -3.78 -0.63 -1.01
CA GLN A 51 -2.37 -0.73 -1.34
C GLN A 51 -1.58 0.18 -0.41
N LEU A 52 -0.52 -0.37 0.18
CA LEU A 52 0.46 0.36 0.97
C LEU A 52 1.70 0.56 0.11
N CYS A 53 2.03 1.79 -0.22
CA CYS A 53 3.28 2.13 -0.87
C CYS A 53 4.26 2.66 0.18
N TYR A 54 5.48 2.14 0.23
CA TYR A 54 6.48 2.52 1.21
C TYR A 54 7.88 2.51 0.60
N ASP A 55 8.73 3.42 1.09
CA ASP A 55 10.17 3.34 0.89
C ASP A 55 10.87 3.30 2.25
N PHE A 56 11.51 2.17 2.51
CA PHE A 56 12.25 1.91 3.73
C PHE A 56 13.77 1.93 3.54
N GLY A 57 14.23 2.60 2.47
CA GLY A 57 15.63 2.69 2.06
C GLY A 57 16.06 1.58 1.13
N GLN A 58 15.11 0.86 0.52
CA GLN A 58 15.35 -0.24 -0.44
C GLN A 58 14.68 0.04 -1.79
N GLY A 59 14.21 1.27 -2.00
CA GLY A 59 13.36 1.64 -3.13
C GLY A 59 11.88 1.50 -2.80
N GLU A 60 11.08 2.20 -3.59
CA GLU A 60 9.63 2.22 -3.46
C GLU A 60 9.04 0.83 -3.72
N GLN A 61 8.23 0.39 -2.77
CA GLN A 61 7.56 -0.90 -2.78
C GLN A 61 6.08 -0.69 -2.55
N ALA A 62 5.26 -1.53 -3.18
CA ALA A 62 3.82 -1.56 -3.06
C ALA A 62 3.36 -2.93 -2.57
N LEU A 63 2.65 -2.94 -1.45
CA LEU A 63 1.94 -4.09 -0.94
C LEU A 63 0.44 -3.91 -1.20
N THR A 64 -0.10 -4.71 -2.11
CA THR A 64 -1.51 -4.67 -2.49
C THR A 64 -2.27 -5.78 -1.80
N TRP A 65 -3.39 -5.45 -1.17
CA TRP A 65 -4.36 -6.40 -0.65
C TRP A 65 -5.69 -6.27 -1.41
N ARG A 66 -6.26 -7.41 -1.79
CA ARG A 66 -7.60 -7.49 -2.41
C ARG A 66 -8.47 -8.48 -1.65
N GLU A 67 -9.73 -8.12 -1.43
CA GLU A 67 -10.72 -9.03 -0.87
C GLU A 67 -10.80 -10.30 -1.74
N GLY A 68 -10.72 -11.47 -1.12
CA GLY A 68 -10.79 -12.77 -1.81
C GLY A 68 -9.51 -13.24 -2.53
N THR A 69 -8.50 -12.39 -2.69
CA THR A 69 -7.21 -12.77 -3.35
C THR A 69 -6.01 -12.71 -2.41
N GLY A 70 -6.04 -11.88 -1.36
CA GLY A 70 -4.93 -11.75 -0.41
C GLY A 70 -3.89 -10.72 -0.82
N PHE A 71 -2.62 -10.92 -0.43
CA PHE A 71 -1.53 -9.96 -0.63
C PHE A 71 -0.70 -10.25 -1.88
N ALA A 72 -0.34 -9.19 -2.59
CA ALA A 72 0.69 -9.17 -3.63
C ALA A 72 1.72 -8.07 -3.29
N HIS A 73 3.01 -8.41 -3.34
CA HIS A 73 4.12 -7.49 -3.08
C HIS A 73 4.89 -7.21 -4.37
N SER A 74 5.20 -5.95 -4.63
CA SER A 74 5.91 -5.53 -5.84
C SER A 74 6.75 -4.28 -5.56
N ASN A 75 7.96 -4.21 -6.10
CA ASN A 75 8.69 -2.98 -6.33
C ASN A 75 7.92 -2.08 -7.30
N VAL A 76 7.88 -0.79 -6.98
CA VAL A 76 7.40 0.26 -7.88
C VAL A 76 8.63 0.77 -8.62
N ASP A 77 8.75 0.42 -9.90
CA ASP A 77 9.76 1.04 -10.76
C ASP A 77 9.25 2.43 -11.16
N ALA A 78 9.85 3.48 -10.58
CA ALA A 78 9.58 4.87 -10.90
C ALA A 78 10.12 5.16 -12.31
N GLY A 79 9.37 4.75 -13.33
CA GLY A 79 9.71 5.02 -14.72
C GLY A 79 9.73 6.53 -15.00
N ASP A 80 10.94 7.10 -14.99
CA ASP A 80 11.38 8.44 -15.42
C ASP A 80 10.40 9.61 -15.20
N GLU A 81 10.80 10.52 -14.31
CA GLU A 81 10.17 11.78 -13.93
C GLU A 81 9.78 12.66 -15.14
N THR A 82 8.55 12.48 -15.66
CA THR A 82 7.88 13.50 -16.48
C THR A 82 6.38 13.58 -16.15
N PRO A 83 5.85 14.75 -15.73
CA PRO A 83 4.51 14.88 -15.15
C PRO A 83 3.34 14.77 -16.17
N LEU A 84 3.54 14.16 -17.34
CA LEU A 84 2.56 14.15 -18.44
C LEU A 84 2.22 12.78 -19.02
N LYS A 85 2.60 11.67 -18.39
CA LYS A 85 2.11 10.35 -18.81
C LYS A 85 1.46 9.60 -17.65
N ASN A 86 0.18 9.28 -17.82
CA ASN A 86 -0.47 8.13 -17.19
C ASN A 86 0.39 6.88 -17.47
N ARG A 87 1.35 6.59 -16.61
CA ARG A 87 2.06 5.31 -16.62
C ARG A 87 1.63 4.58 -15.37
N THR A 88 0.82 3.55 -15.57
CA THR A 88 0.62 2.48 -14.60
C THR A 88 1.99 2.07 -14.07
N PRO A 89 2.26 2.19 -12.75
CA PRO A 89 3.52 1.74 -12.17
C PRO A 89 3.73 0.28 -12.54
N ILE A 90 4.92 -0.04 -13.06
CA ILE A 90 5.29 -1.42 -13.39
C ILE A 90 5.61 -2.10 -12.06
N LEU A 91 4.70 -2.99 -11.64
CA LEU A 91 4.82 -3.79 -10.44
C LEU A 91 5.84 -4.91 -10.70
N VAL A 92 7.10 -4.70 -10.31
CA VAL A 92 8.17 -5.70 -10.44
C VAL A 92 8.23 -6.52 -9.15
N PRO A 93 8.44 -7.84 -9.15
CA PRO A 93 8.66 -8.58 -7.89
C PRO A 93 9.85 -8.00 -7.11
N PRO A 94 9.75 -7.83 -5.78
CA PRO A 94 10.82 -7.27 -4.98
C PRO A 94 11.95 -8.26 -4.73
N GLU A 95 13.19 -7.79 -4.80
CA GLU A 95 14.38 -8.50 -4.33
C GLU A 95 14.41 -8.46 -2.79
N GLY A 96 13.51 -9.21 -2.16
CA GLY A 96 13.33 -9.21 -0.71
C GLY A 96 11.88 -9.46 -0.31
N GLY A 97 11.68 -10.21 0.78
CA GLY A 97 10.36 -10.42 1.36
C GLY A 97 9.75 -9.13 1.91
N VAL A 98 8.44 -9.13 2.15
CA VAL A 98 7.78 -7.96 2.76
C VAL A 98 8.30 -7.76 4.19
N PRO A 99 8.73 -6.55 4.59
CA PRO A 99 9.17 -6.25 5.95
C PRO A 99 7.95 -6.06 6.88
N TRP A 100 7.20 -7.14 7.12
CA TRP A 100 5.90 -7.15 7.80
C TRP A 100 5.87 -6.39 9.13
N SER A 101 6.81 -6.69 10.04
CA SER A 101 6.86 -6.06 11.37
C SER A 101 7.16 -4.56 11.32
N ARG A 102 7.97 -4.12 10.34
CA ARG A 102 8.23 -2.70 10.12
C ARG A 102 6.97 -2.04 9.57
N LEU A 103 6.35 -2.62 8.54
CA LEU A 103 5.16 -2.07 7.92
C LEU A 103 3.98 -1.95 8.90
N GLU A 104 3.75 -2.96 9.75
CA GLU A 104 2.74 -2.89 10.82
C GLU A 104 3.00 -1.75 11.80
N ARG A 105 4.23 -1.62 12.28
CA ARG A 105 4.60 -0.58 13.24
C ARG A 105 4.45 0.82 12.63
N GLU A 106 4.95 1.02 11.42
CA GLU A 106 4.84 2.31 10.74
C GLU A 106 3.38 2.65 10.42
N PHE A 107 2.57 1.67 10.01
CA PHE A 107 1.14 1.90 9.80
C PHE A 107 0.42 2.26 11.11
N ASP A 108 0.68 1.53 12.20
CA ASP A 108 0.04 1.79 13.50
C ASP A 108 0.33 3.21 14.00
N ALA A 109 1.61 3.62 13.93
CA ALA A 109 2.06 4.94 14.37
C ALA A 109 1.45 6.11 13.56
N ARG A 110 0.99 5.86 12.32
CA ARG A 110 0.57 6.91 11.38
C ARG A 110 -0.91 6.89 11.05
N SER A 111 -1.62 5.84 11.45
CA SER A 111 -3.04 5.61 11.11
C SER A 111 -4.04 6.27 12.05
N GLU A 112 -3.59 7.10 13.00
CA GLU A 112 -4.46 7.74 14.01
C GLU A 112 -5.56 8.63 13.41
N SER A 113 -5.31 9.22 12.24
CA SER A 113 -6.23 10.07 11.49
C SER A 113 -7.22 9.28 10.62
N LEU A 114 -7.02 7.98 10.43
CA LEU A 114 -7.91 7.14 9.63
C LEU A 114 -9.19 6.80 10.39
N GLU A 115 -10.27 6.55 9.67
CA GLU A 115 -11.49 6.06 10.32
C GLU A 115 -11.27 4.71 11.01
N PRO A 116 -11.85 4.47 12.20
CA PRO A 116 -11.62 3.26 12.98
C PRO A 116 -11.86 1.97 12.21
N ALA A 117 -12.90 1.95 11.34
CA ALA A 117 -13.22 0.79 10.52
C ALA A 117 -12.13 0.48 9.48
N LEU A 118 -11.59 1.52 8.83
CA LEU A 118 -10.51 1.38 7.86
C LEU A 118 -9.20 0.95 8.54
N ARG A 119 -8.85 1.61 9.65
CA ARG A 119 -7.68 1.25 10.47
C ARG A 119 -7.74 -0.22 10.89
N GLN A 120 -8.87 -0.66 11.45
CA GLN A 120 -9.07 -2.05 11.86
C GLN A 120 -9.01 -3.04 10.69
N LEU A 121 -9.57 -2.68 9.53
CA LEU A 121 -9.52 -3.55 8.35
C LEU A 121 -8.07 -3.79 7.90
N VAL A 122 -7.28 -2.73 7.80
CA VAL A 122 -5.86 -2.85 7.43
C VAL A 122 -5.13 -3.66 8.48
N HIS A 123 -5.25 -3.33 9.78
CA HIS A 123 -4.60 -4.11 10.85
C HIS A 123 -4.96 -5.59 10.82
N ARG A 124 -6.25 -5.94 10.68
CA ARG A 124 -6.67 -7.34 10.59
C ARG A 124 -6.13 -8.04 9.36
N SER A 125 -6.05 -7.34 8.23
CA SER A 125 -5.47 -7.90 7.01
C SER A 125 -3.97 -8.14 7.19
N LEU A 126 -3.24 -7.18 7.76
CA LEU A 126 -1.81 -7.33 8.10
C LEU A 126 -1.60 -8.45 9.14
N ALA A 127 -2.42 -8.57 10.18
CA ALA A 127 -2.28 -9.66 11.15
C ALA A 127 -2.66 -11.03 10.56
N GLY A 128 -3.69 -11.08 9.71
CA GLY A 128 -4.21 -12.31 9.11
C GLY A 128 -3.21 -13.02 8.19
N ARG A 129 -2.25 -12.29 7.61
CA ARG A 129 -1.18 -12.87 6.78
C ARG A 129 -0.21 -13.77 7.55
N ALA A 130 -0.10 -13.58 8.86
CA ALA A 130 0.73 -14.43 9.72
C ALA A 130 0.18 -15.87 9.80
N GLY A 131 -1.05 -16.11 9.34
CA GLY A 131 -1.66 -17.44 9.22
C GLY A 131 -1.50 -18.11 7.85
N ASP A 132 -1.19 -17.37 6.78
CA ASP A 132 -1.29 -17.83 5.38
C ASP A 132 0.01 -17.69 4.57
N SER A 133 1.18 -17.56 5.23
CA SER A 133 2.47 -17.66 4.55
C SER A 133 2.80 -19.12 4.18
N ALA A 134 2.02 -19.69 3.26
CA ALA A 134 2.45 -20.77 2.39
C ALA A 134 2.38 -20.25 0.94
N PRO A 135 3.50 -20.23 0.19
CA PRO A 135 3.45 -19.82 -1.21
C PRO A 135 2.59 -20.80 -2.03
N PRO A 136 1.74 -20.33 -2.97
CA PRO A 136 1.11 -21.23 -3.92
C PRO A 136 2.20 -21.93 -4.74
N SER A 137 2.08 -23.25 -4.73
CA SER A 137 2.99 -24.23 -5.27
C SER A 137 3.27 -24.00 -6.75
N THR A 138 4.54 -24.16 -7.14
CA THR A 138 4.99 -24.29 -8.53
C THR A 138 4.04 -25.22 -9.32
N PRO A 139 3.52 -24.83 -10.50
CA PRO A 139 2.73 -25.75 -11.31
C PRO A 139 3.62 -26.90 -11.81
N PRO A 140 3.15 -28.17 -11.77
CA PRO A 140 3.90 -29.28 -12.31
C PRO A 140 4.05 -29.12 -13.84
N ARG A 141 5.23 -29.52 -14.33
CA ARG A 141 5.63 -29.54 -15.74
C ARG A 141 4.89 -30.64 -16.52
#